data_AF-A0A356B596-F1
#
_entry.id   AF-A0A356B596-F1
#
_cell.length_a   1.000
_cell.length_b   1.000
_cell.length_c   1.000
_cell.angle_alpha   90.00
_cell.angle_beta   90.00
_cell.angle_gamma   90.00
#
_symmetry.space_group_name_H-M   'P 1'
#
loop_
_entity.id
_entity.type
_entity.pdbx_description
1 polymer ?
#
loop_
_entity_poly.entity_id
_entity_poly.type
_entity_poly.pdbx_seq_one_letter_code
_entity_poly.pdbx_strand_id
1 'polypeptide(L)' 'MNRDMLKGLIELIPDEDINIIYQVIIKFIPEDEHLPDEIESIKEAKEDVSKYGTTPHNQINWD' A
#
# COMPACT_ATOMS: atom_id res chain seq x y z
N MET A 1 19.39 14.25 -16.32
CA MET A 1 20.02 13.52 -15.21
C MET A 1 20.29 12.10 -15.71
N ASN A 2 21.54 11.61 -15.72
CA ASN A 2 21.85 10.27 -16.24
C ASN A 2 21.65 9.21 -15.13
N ARG A 3 21.32 7.97 -15.50
CA ARG A 3 21.11 6.83 -14.59
C ARG A 3 22.30 6.62 -13.65
N ASP A 4 23.51 6.84 -14.13
CA ASP A 4 24.74 6.66 -13.33
C ASP A 4 24.89 7.72 -12.23
N MET A 5 24.48 8.95 -12.51
CA MET A 5 24.46 10.01 -11.48
C MET A 5 23.42 9.73 -10.39
N LEU A 6 22.26 9.16 -10.76
CA LEU A 6 21.23 8.75 -9.81
C LEU A 6 21.72 7.64 -8.88
N LYS A 7 22.40 6.62 -9.42
CA LYS A 7 22.97 5.54 -8.60
C LYS A 7 23.98 6.07 -7.58
N GLY A 8 24.89 6.96 -8.02
CA GLY A 8 25.87 7.56 -7.13
C GLY A 8 25.23 8.40 -6.01
N LEU A 9 24.07 9.01 -6.24
CA LEU A 9 23.34 9.74 -5.19
C LEU A 9 22.68 8.80 -4.18
N ILE A 10 22.20 7.64 -4.60
CA ILE A 10 21.59 6.64 -3.70
C ILE A 10 22.63 6.07 -2.73
N GLU A 11 23.86 5.83 -3.20
CA GLU A 11 24.97 5.30 -2.37
C GLU A 11 25.45 6.29 -1.29
N LEU A 12 25.07 7.56 -1.39
CA LEU A 12 25.41 8.61 -0.41
C LEU A 12 24.34 8.78 0.68
N ILE A 13 23.23 8.06 0.59
CA ILE A 13 22.13 8.13 1.56
C ILE A 13 22.50 7.28 2.79
N PRO A 14 22.40 7.82 4.02
CA PRO A 14 22.55 7.02 5.24
C PRO A 14 21.53 5.87 5.30
N ASP A 15 21.93 4.70 5.80
CA ASP A 15 21.05 3.52 5.88
C ASP A 15 19.74 3.79 6.65
N GLU A 16 19.79 4.65 7.66
CA GLU A 16 18.64 5.09 8.44
C GLU A 16 17.57 5.83 7.62
N ASP A 17 18.00 6.51 6.54
CA ASP A 17 17.15 7.31 5.67
C ASP A 17 16.66 6.53 4.43
N ILE A 18 17.28 5.39 4.10
CA ILE A 18 16.91 4.58 2.92
C ILE A 18 15.44 4.18 2.98
N ASN A 19 14.95 3.76 4.14
CA ASN A 19 13.55 3.35 4.30
C ASN A 19 12.59 4.54 4.07
N ILE A 20 12.96 5.74 4.52
CA ILE A 20 12.16 6.95 4.32
C ILE A 20 12.11 7.30 2.83
N ILE A 21 13.25 7.29 2.15
CA ILE A 21 13.35 7.54 0.70
C ILE A 21 12.51 6.51 -0.07
N TYR A 22 12.58 5.24 0.30
CA TYR A 22 11.80 4.16 -0.31
C TYR A 22 10.28 4.42 -0.19
N GLN A 23 9.81 4.76 1.02
CA GLN A 23 8.40 5.09 1.26
C GLN A 23 7.94 6.33 0.45
N VAL A 24 8.82 7.31 0.29
CA VAL A 24 8.54 8.49 -0.53
C VAL A 24 8.44 8.12 -2.00
N ILE A 25 9.37 7.32 -2.53
CA ILE A 25 9.37 6.90 -3.94
C ILE A 25 8.10 6.11 -4.27
N ILE A 26 7.64 5.22 -3.39
CA ILE A 26 6.40 4.47 -3.60
C ILE A 26 5.21 5.40 -3.84
N LYS A 27 5.12 6.52 -3.11
CA LYS A 27 4.01 7.49 -3.26
C LYS A 27 3.99 8.19 -4.63
N PHE A 28 5.08 8.14 -5.38
CA PHE A 28 5.17 8.70 -6.73
C PHE A 28 4.97 7.65 -7.83
N ILE A 29 4.85 6.37 -7.47
CA ILE A 29 4.45 5.34 -8.43
C ILE A 29 2.97 5.57 -8.71
N PRO A 30 2.57 5.80 -9.99
CA PRO A 30 1.17 5.98 -10.32
C PRO A 30 0.41 4.72 -9.94
N GLU A 31 -0.65 4.90 -9.16
CA GLU A 31 -1.61 3.84 -8.90
C GLU A 31 -2.51 3.69 -10.13
N ASP A 32 -2.85 2.45 -10.48
CA ASP A 32 -3.86 2.19 -11.50
C ASP A 32 -5.23 2.65 -10.99
N GLU A 33 -6.05 3.23 -11.87
CA GLU A 33 -7.43 3.55 -11.51
C GLU A 33 -8.18 2.25 -11.18
N HIS A 34 -8.81 2.22 -10.01
CA HIS A 34 -9.66 1.10 -9.62
C HIS A 34 -10.76 0.87 -10.65
N LEU A 35 -10.95 -0.39 -11.02
CA LEU A 35 -12.04 -0.77 -11.91
C LEU A 35 -13.39 -0.57 -11.20
N PRO A 36 -14.48 -0.33 -11.94
CA PRO A 36 -15.80 -0.10 -11.34
C PRO A 36 -16.27 -1.21 -10.38
N ASP A 37 -15.96 -2.47 -10.68
CA ASP A 37 -16.27 -3.64 -9.86
C ASP A 37 -15.44 -3.69 -8.56
N GLU A 38 -14.21 -3.23 -8.58
CA GLU A 38 -13.39 -3.10 -7.37
C GLU A 38 -13.97 -2.04 -6.42
N ILE A 39 -14.43 -0.91 -6.97
CA ILE A 39 -15.09 0.16 -6.21
C ILE A 39 -16.40 -0.37 -5.59
N GLU A 40 -17.19 -1.11 -6.36
CA GLU A 40 -18.43 -1.74 -5.89
C GLU A 40 -18.17 -2.74 -4.76
N SER A 41 -17.15 -3.60 -4.91
CA SER A 41 -16.75 -4.57 -3.90
C SER A 41 -16.34 -3.91 -2.58
N ILE A 42 -15.60 -2.80 -2.65
CA ILE A 42 -15.22 -2.01 -1.46
C ILE A 42 -16.45 -1.41 -0.79
N LYS A 43 -17.42 -0.92 -1.58
CA LYS A 43 -18.66 -0.35 -1.06
C LYS A 43 -19.49 -1.43 -0.36
N GLU A 44 -19.68 -2.58 -0.99
CA GLU A 44 -20.40 -3.72 -0.43
C GLU A 44 -19.75 -4.17 0.89
N ALA A 45 -18.42 -4.35 0.91
CA ALA A 45 -17.69 -4.72 2.12
C ALA A 45 -17.88 -3.70 3.26
N LYS A 46 -17.91 -2.40 2.96
CA LYS A 46 -18.17 -1.36 3.97
C LYS A 46 -19.60 -1.43 4.52
N GLU A 47 -20.58 -1.67 3.65
CA GLU A 47 -21.98 -1.85 4.06
C GLU A 47 -22.15 -3.09 4.93
N ASP A 48 -21.52 -4.20 4.56
CA ASP A 48 -21.54 -5.45 5.32
C ASP A 48 -20.88 -5.30 6.70
N VAL A 49 -19.70 -4.69 6.77
CA VAL A 49 -19.02 -4.41 8.04
C VAL A 49 -19.86 -3.49 8.93
N SER A 50 -20.52 -2.48 8.36
CA SER A 50 -21.39 -1.58 9.10
C SER A 50 -22.62 -2.29 9.66
N LYS A 51 -23.20 -3.21 8.89
CA LYS A 51 -24.44 -3.91 9.24
C LYS A 51 -24.23 -5.10 10.17
N TYR A 52 -23.18 -5.88 9.93
CA TYR A 52 -22.94 -7.16 10.59
C TYR A 52 -21.71 -7.15 11.51
N GLY A 53 -20.90 -6.08 11.46
CA GLY A 53 -19.65 -5.99 12.21
C GLY A 53 -18.52 -6.81 11.59
N THR A 54 -17.47 -7.04 12.37
CA THR A 54 -16.37 -7.95 12.01
C THR A 54 -16.16 -8.97 13.11
N THR A 55 -15.69 -10.16 12.75
CA THR A 55 -15.30 -11.19 13.73
C THR A 55 -13.80 -11.13 13.95
N PRO A 56 -13.33 -10.98 15.21
CA PRO A 56 -11.93 -11.11 15.55
C PRO A 56 -11.33 -12.43 15.08
N HIS A 57 -10.10 -12.40 14.56
CA HIS A 57 -9.44 -13.56 13.97
C HIS A 57 -9.39 -14.79 14.90
N ASN A 58 -9.23 -14.56 16.20
CA ASN A 58 -9.17 -15.60 17.24
C ASN A 58 -10.54 -16.18 17.63
N GLN A 59 -11.64 -15.62 17.13
CA GLN A 59 -13.00 -16.11 17.37
C GLN A 59 -13.56 -16.92 16.19
N ILE A 60 -12.79 -17.07 15.11
CA ILE A 60 -13.16 -17.87 13.95
C ILE A 60 -12.72 -19.31 14.21
N ASN A 61 -13.62 -20.28 14.05
CA ASN A 61 -13.23 -21.69 14.03
C ASN A 61 -12.64 -22.02 12.66
N TRP A 62 -11.33 -22.23 12.61
CA TRP A 62 -10.58 -22.51 11.39
C TRP A 62 -10.46 -24.01 11.07
N ASP A 63 -10.77 -24.87 12.05
CA ASP A 63 -10.73 -26.34 11.94
C ASP A 63 -11.95 -26.91 11.17
#